data_AF-A0AAY5JXE7-F1
#
_entry.id   AF-A0AAY5JXE7-F1
#
_cell.length_a   1.000
_cell.length_b   1.000
_cell.length_c   1.000
_cell.angle_alpha   90.00
_cell.angle_beta   90.00
_cell.angle_gamma   90.00
#
_symmetry.space_group_name_H-M   'P 1'
#
loop_
_entity.id
_entity.type
_entity.pdbx_description
1 polymer ?
#
loop_
_entity_poly.entity_id
_entity_poly.type
_entity_poly.pdbx_seq_one_letter_code
_entity_poly.pdbx_strand_id
1 'polypeptide(L)'
;MELKLEVVLSSSIKRKKPWPRFCWLGLENESVFLLDDKRISEINMVSGRTKKKTPKLHTMLPRVVTMAASQNGVWLAGLLVSGEMFLWNRDKDLLKTASAVPTVAQLISVAQGLYVLRPVPERAIFKLA
;
A
#
# COMPACT_ATOMS: atom_id res chain seq x y z
N MET A 1 13.06 -34.77 8.24
CA MET A 1 13.14 -33.92 7.02
C MET A 1 14.40 -33.08 7.15
N GLU A 2 15.40 -33.32 6.30
CA GLU A 2 16.60 -32.46 6.25
C GLU A 2 16.35 -31.35 5.23
N LEU A 3 16.28 -30.11 5.71
CA LEU A 3 16.09 -28.93 4.86
C LEU A 3 17.46 -28.31 4.59
N LYS A 4 17.93 -28.39 3.34
CA LYS A 4 19.15 -27.71 2.91
C LYS A 4 18.80 -26.38 2.25
N LEU A 5 19.18 -25.29 2.90
CA LEU A 5 18.99 -23.93 2.37
C LEU A 5 20.29 -23.45 1.74
N GLU A 6 20.19 -22.94 0.51
CA GLU A 6 21.29 -22.34 -0.23
C GLU A 6 20.97 -20.89 -0.57
N VAL A 7 21.96 -20.02 -0.44
CA VAL A 7 21.82 -18.61 -0.80
C VAL A 7 22.01 -18.47 -2.30
N VAL A 8 20.90 -18.36 -3.03
CA VAL A 8 20.92 -18.15 -4.49
C VAL A 8 21.32 -16.72 -4.84
N LEU A 9 20.91 -15.75 -4.01
CA LEU A 9 21.20 -14.33 -4.25
C LEU A 9 21.26 -13.53 -2.95
N SER A 10 22.20 -12.58 -2.89
CA SER A 10 22.31 -11.58 -1.83
C SER A 10 22.32 -10.18 -2.43
N SER A 11 21.49 -9.28 -1.90
CA SER A 11 21.38 -7.90 -2.37
C SER A 11 21.41 -6.92 -1.20
N SER A 12 22.06 -5.77 -1.41
CA SER A 12 22.18 -4.70 -0.42
C SER A 12 21.26 -3.53 -0.76
N ILE A 13 20.34 -3.21 0.16
CA ILE A 13 19.37 -2.13 -0.01
C ILE A 13 19.81 -0.91 0.78
N LYS A 14 20.11 0.20 0.09
CA LYS A 14 20.53 1.46 0.72
C LYS A 14 19.31 2.25 1.22
N ARG A 15 18.92 2.06 2.48
CA ARG A 15 17.84 2.82 3.14
C ARG A 15 18.05 2.87 4.66
N LYS A 16 17.75 4.01 5.30
CA LYS A 16 17.80 4.16 6.77
C LYS A 16 16.68 3.39 7.49
N LYS A 17 15.45 3.43 6.98
CA LYS A 17 14.28 2.71 7.55
C LYS A 17 14.17 1.31 6.94
N PRO A 18 14.01 0.24 7.74
CA PRO A 18 13.82 -1.11 7.22
C PRO A 18 12.54 -1.22 6.39
N TRP A 19 12.48 -2.25 5.55
CA TRP A 19 11.25 -2.63 4.86
C TRP A 19 10.47 -3.59 5.77
N PRO A 20 9.29 -3.20 6.30
CA PRO A 20 8.57 -4.02 7.26
C PRO A 20 7.92 -5.26 6.63
N ARG A 21 7.66 -5.24 5.32
CA ARG A 21 6.93 -6.29 4.62
C ARG A 21 7.57 -6.56 3.25
N PHE A 22 7.44 -7.79 2.79
CA PHE A 22 7.72 -8.15 1.40
C PHE A 22 6.67 -9.13 0.90
N CYS A 23 6.49 -9.19 -0.42
CA CYS A 23 5.57 -10.11 -1.06
C CYS A 23 6.01 -10.42 -2.50
N TRP A 24 5.55 -11.55 -3.01
CA TRP A 24 5.65 -11.87 -4.43
C TRP A 24 4.52 -11.16 -5.17
N LEU A 25 4.85 -10.46 -6.26
CA LEU A 25 3.85 -9.89 -7.17
C LEU A 25 4.23 -10.13 -8.62
N GLY A 26 3.24 -10.54 -9.40
CA GLY A 26 3.42 -10.96 -10.78
C GLY A 26 3.81 -12.43 -10.88
N LEU A 27 3.34 -13.08 -11.94
CA LEU A 27 3.57 -14.49 -12.22
C LEU A 27 4.69 -14.70 -13.24
N GLU A 28 4.86 -13.76 -14.18
CA GLU A 28 5.83 -13.90 -15.28
C GLU A 28 7.22 -13.36 -14.90
N ASN A 29 7.25 -12.36 -14.03
CA ASN A 29 8.47 -11.67 -13.63
C ASN A 29 8.75 -12.00 -12.16
N GLU A 30 9.43 -13.12 -11.88
CA GLU A 30 9.85 -13.54 -10.54
C GLU A 30 10.55 -12.40 -9.78
N SER A 31 9.75 -11.63 -9.05
CA SER A 31 10.18 -10.40 -8.41
C SER A 31 9.59 -10.34 -7.02
N VAL A 32 10.44 -9.97 -6.07
CA VAL A 32 10.02 -9.72 -4.70
C VAL A 32 9.82 -8.23 -4.55
N PHE A 33 8.64 -7.84 -4.08
CA PHE A 33 8.34 -6.46 -3.76
C PHE A 33 8.50 -6.22 -2.28
N LEU A 34 9.24 -5.18 -1.94
CA LEU A 34 9.37 -4.65 -0.60
C LEU A 34 8.33 -3.55 -0.40
N LEU A 35 7.58 -3.63 0.70
CA LEU A 35 6.49 -2.72 1.01
C LEU A 35 6.74 -1.99 2.33
N ASP A 36 6.55 -0.68 2.28
CA ASP A 36 6.28 0.20 3.43
C ASP A 36 4.93 0.85 3.15
N ASP A 37 4.30 1.48 4.14
CA ASP A 37 2.92 1.97 4.00
C ASP A 37 2.74 2.95 2.85
N LYS A 38 3.82 3.67 2.48
CA LYS A 38 3.83 4.69 1.40
C LYS A 38 4.87 4.44 0.32
N ARG A 39 5.55 3.28 0.32
CA ARG A 39 6.64 3.00 -0.62
C ARG A 39 6.63 1.56 -1.07
N ILE A 40 7.12 1.35 -2.28
CA ILE A 40 7.29 0.04 -2.89
C ILE A 40 8.66 0.01 -3.59
N SER A 41 9.33 -1.14 -3.54
CA SER A 41 10.56 -1.38 -4.29
C SER A 41 10.56 -2.80 -4.84
N GLU A 42 10.88 -2.96 -6.13
CA GLU A 42 10.99 -4.27 -6.77
C GLU A 42 12.44 -4.76 -6.68
N ILE A 43 12.65 -5.99 -6.21
CA ILE A 43 13.91 -6.73 -6.36
C ILE A 43 13.68 -7.76 -7.47
N ASN A 44 14.49 -7.69 -8.51
CA ASN A 44 14.53 -8.73 -9.53
C ASN A 44 15.34 -9.92 -9.00
N MET A 45 14.73 -11.12 -8.97
CA MET A 45 15.35 -12.31 -8.36
C MET A 45 16.52 -12.89 -9.14
N VAL A 46 16.66 -12.56 -10.43
CA VAL A 46 17.77 -13.03 -11.27
C VAL A 46 19.01 -12.15 -11.09
N SER A 47 18.84 -10.83 -11.19
CA SER A 47 19.95 -9.87 -11.14
C SER A 47 20.26 -9.34 -9.74
N GLY A 48 19.33 -9.52 -8.79
CA GLY A 48 19.42 -8.95 -7.44
C GLY A 48 19.29 -7.43 -7.38
N ARG A 49 19.11 -6.77 -8.53
CA ARG A 49 19.04 -5.32 -8.61
C ARG A 49 17.65 -4.82 -8.24
N THR A 50 17.62 -3.70 -7.54
CA THR A 50 16.38 -3.00 -7.22
C THR A 50 15.92 -2.14 -8.39
N LYS A 51 14.70 -2.33 -8.88
CA LYS A 51 14.04 -1.38 -9.78
C LYS A 51 13.22 -0.39 -8.94
N LYS A 52 13.47 0.90 -9.16
CA LYS A 52 12.82 1.98 -8.40
C LYS A 52 11.47 2.43 -8.98
N LYS A 53 11.16 2.13 -10.24
CA LYS A 53 10.05 2.80 -10.94
C LYS A 53 9.00 1.82 -11.43
N THR A 54 7.84 1.93 -10.80
CA THR A 54 6.56 1.44 -11.32
C THR A 54 5.75 2.66 -11.75
N PRO A 55 5.80 3.08 -13.04
CA PRO A 55 5.39 4.42 -13.44
C PRO A 55 3.93 4.76 -13.12
N LYS A 56 2.99 3.82 -13.30
CA LYS A 56 1.56 4.07 -13.02
C LYS A 56 1.22 4.13 -11.54
N LEU A 57 1.85 3.28 -10.73
CA LEU A 57 1.59 3.23 -9.29
C LEU A 57 2.25 4.41 -8.55
N HIS A 58 3.41 4.88 -9.04
CA HIS A 58 4.23 5.88 -8.34
C HIS A 58 3.51 7.22 -8.10
N THR A 59 2.60 7.62 -8.99
CA THR A 59 1.82 8.86 -8.85
C THR A 59 0.87 8.82 -7.65
N MET A 60 0.43 7.63 -7.25
CA MET A 60 -0.52 7.44 -6.15
C MET A 60 0.15 7.26 -4.79
N LEU A 61 1.39 6.72 -4.77
CA LEU A 61 2.13 6.39 -3.54
C LEU A 61 2.14 7.48 -2.46
N PRO A 62 2.29 8.79 -2.77
CA PRO A 62 2.27 9.83 -1.75
C PRO A 62 0.95 9.92 -0.97
N ARG A 63 -0.16 9.51 -1.58
CA ARG A 63 -1.52 9.56 -1.03
C ARG A 63 -1.93 8.25 -0.35
N VAL A 64 -1.06 7.24 -0.33
CA VAL A 64 -1.39 5.93 0.23
C VAL A 64 -1.36 5.97 1.75
N VAL A 65 -2.36 5.33 2.36
CA VAL A 65 -2.45 5.05 3.79
C VAL A 65 -1.84 3.69 4.10
N THR A 66 -2.20 2.67 3.32
CA THR A 66 -1.65 1.31 3.44
C THR A 66 -1.82 0.55 2.13
N MET A 67 -1.04 -0.52 1.96
CA MET A 67 -1.11 -1.47 0.85
C MET A 67 -1.11 -2.91 1.35
N ALA A 68 -1.72 -3.80 0.57
CA ALA A 68 -1.71 -5.24 0.82
C ALA A 68 -1.71 -6.00 -0.52
N ALA A 69 -0.88 -7.04 -0.62
CA ALA A 69 -0.89 -7.94 -1.75
C ALA A 69 -2.01 -8.98 -1.61
N SER A 70 -2.60 -9.39 -2.73
CA SER A 70 -3.49 -10.53 -2.78
C SER A 70 -2.72 -11.82 -2.50
N GLN A 71 -3.41 -12.82 -1.94
CA GLN A 71 -2.79 -14.10 -1.58
C GLN A 71 -2.18 -14.84 -2.78
N ASN A 72 -2.73 -14.64 -3.97
CA ASN A 72 -2.23 -15.24 -5.21
C ASN A 72 -1.12 -14.41 -5.90
N GLY A 73 -0.69 -13.28 -5.31
CA GLY A 73 0.37 -12.43 -5.88
C GLY A 73 -0.02 -11.67 -7.16
N VAL A 74 -1.27 -11.73 -7.60
CA VAL A 74 -1.70 -11.09 -8.85
C VAL A 74 -1.98 -9.60 -8.69
N TRP A 75 -2.42 -9.18 -7.51
CA TRP A 75 -2.88 -7.81 -7.25
C TRP A 75 -2.19 -7.21 -6.03
N LEU A 76 -1.86 -5.92 -6.14
CA LEU A 76 -1.58 -5.06 -5.00
C LEU A 76 -2.77 -4.13 -4.81
N ALA A 77 -3.42 -4.21 -3.66
CA ALA A 77 -4.44 -3.27 -3.24
C ALA A 77 -3.80 -2.14 -2.44
N GLY A 78 -4.33 -0.93 -2.58
CA GLY A 78 -3.98 0.19 -1.70
C GLY A 78 -5.15 1.10 -1.41
N LEU A 79 -5.13 1.66 -0.21
CA LEU A 79 -6.11 2.63 0.28
C LEU A 79 -5.50 4.02 0.24
N LEU A 80 -6.20 4.99 -0.34
CA LEU A 80 -5.77 6.38 -0.40
C LEU A 80 -6.37 7.21 0.74
N VAL A 81 -5.72 8.32 1.08
CA VAL A 81 -6.21 9.29 2.07
C VAL A 81 -7.58 9.88 1.74
N SER A 82 -7.99 9.88 0.46
CA SER A 82 -9.32 10.29 0.01
C SER A 82 -10.43 9.28 0.32
N GLY A 83 -10.07 8.08 0.80
CA GLY A 83 -10.99 6.94 0.93
C GLY A 83 -11.19 6.14 -0.37
N GLU A 84 -10.56 6.55 -1.48
CA GLU A 84 -10.50 5.77 -2.71
C GLU A 84 -9.59 4.54 -2.53
N MET A 85 -9.89 3.46 -3.26
CA MET A 85 -9.04 2.28 -3.30
C MET A 85 -8.51 2.07 -4.72
N PHE A 86 -7.32 1.50 -4.83
CA PHE A 86 -6.80 1.01 -6.10
C PHE A 86 -6.42 -0.46 -6.04
N LEU A 87 -6.46 -1.11 -7.20
CA LEU A 87 -5.90 -2.43 -7.46
C LEU A 87 -4.90 -2.28 -8.60
N TRP A 88 -3.66 -2.72 -8.38
CA TRP A 88 -2.61 -2.72 -9.38
C TRP A 88 -2.16 -4.14 -9.69
N ASN A 89 -2.13 -4.49 -10.97
CA ASN A 89 -1.56 -5.74 -11.49
C ASN A 89 -0.21 -5.45 -12.15
N ARG A 90 0.84 -6.11 -11.65
CA ARG A 90 2.22 -5.90 -12.09
C ARG A 90 2.48 -6.39 -13.52
N ASP A 91 1.94 -7.53 -13.92
CA ASP A 91 2.24 -8.14 -15.23
C ASP A 91 1.57 -7.35 -16.36
N LYS A 92 0.32 -6.92 -16.15
CA LYS A 92 -0.45 -6.13 -17.12
C LYS A 92 -0.21 -4.63 -17.04
N ASP A 93 0.60 -4.19 -16.06
CA ASP A 93 0.70 -2.80 -15.61
C ASP A 93 -0.68 -2.10 -15.58
N LEU A 94 -1.67 -2.80 -15.01
CA LEU A 94 -3.07 -2.39 -15.01
C LEU A 94 -3.45 -1.82 -13.65
N LEU A 95 -3.93 -0.59 -13.64
CA LEU A 95 -4.44 0.08 -12.46
C LEU A 95 -5.96 0.23 -12.58
N LYS A 96 -6.69 -0.26 -11.57
CA LYS A 96 -8.12 -0.04 -11.40
C LYS A 96 -8.36 0.75 -10.13
N THR A 97 -9.34 1.63 -10.13
CA THR A 97 -9.73 2.41 -8.96
C THR A 97 -11.20 2.15 -8.61
N ALA A 98 -11.50 2.24 -7.32
CA ALA A 98 -12.84 2.23 -6.79
C ALA A 98 -13.09 3.56 -6.07
N SER A 99 -14.30 4.10 -6.25
CA SER A 99 -14.72 5.39 -5.71
C SER A 99 -14.59 5.45 -4.19
N ALA A 100 -14.33 6.65 -3.67
CA ALA A 100 -14.25 6.88 -2.24
C ALA A 100 -15.56 6.58 -1.53
N VAL A 101 -15.45 5.98 -0.35
CA VAL A 101 -16.55 5.91 0.62
C VAL A 101 -16.29 6.98 1.70
N PRO A 102 -17.16 7.99 1.87
CA PRO A 102 -16.92 9.11 2.80
C PRO A 102 -16.56 8.67 4.22
N THR A 103 -17.23 7.64 4.73
CA THR A 103 -16.95 7.05 6.05
C THR A 103 -15.52 6.55 6.17
N VAL A 104 -14.95 5.98 5.10
CA VAL A 104 -13.55 5.50 5.11
C VAL A 104 -12.58 6.69 5.18
N ALA A 105 -12.84 7.78 4.44
CA ALA A 105 -12.02 8.99 4.53
C ALA A 105 -12.04 9.62 5.93
N GLN A 106 -13.22 9.64 6.58
CA GLN A 106 -13.36 10.10 7.96
C GLN A 106 -12.56 9.21 8.92
N LEU A 107 -12.69 7.88 8.82
CA LEU A 107 -11.94 6.94 9.65
C LEU A 107 -10.42 7.09 9.48
N ILE A 108 -9.94 7.31 8.25
CA ILE A 108 -8.52 7.59 7.98
C ILE A 108 -8.08 8.86 8.71
N SER A 109 -8.85 9.94 8.60
CA SER A 109 -8.53 11.22 9.25
C SER A 109 -8.50 11.09 10.78
N VAL A 110 -9.42 10.31 11.38
CA VAL A 110 -9.40 9.99 12.81
C VAL A 110 -8.13 9.20 13.17
N ALA A 111 -7.84 8.13 12.43
CA ALA A 111 -6.67 7.28 12.69
C ALA A 111 -5.33 8.02 12.55
N GLN A 112 -5.25 9.02 11.68
CA GLN A 112 -4.08 9.87 11.48
C GLN A 112 -3.98 11.04 12.47
N GLY A 113 -4.96 11.21 13.36
CA GLY A 113 -4.99 12.31 14.32
C GLY A 113 -5.24 13.68 13.68
N LEU A 114 -5.87 13.73 12.50
CA LEU A 114 -6.13 14.97 11.75
C LEU A 114 -7.43 15.68 12.17
N TYR A 115 -8.22 15.12 13.09
CA TYR A 115 -9.37 15.82 13.68
C TYR A 115 -8.96 16.60 14.94
N VAL A 116 -9.02 17.92 14.84
CA VAL A 116 -9.43 18.79 15.95
C VAL A 116 -10.92 18.53 16.15
N LEU A 117 -11.33 18.18 17.38
CA LEU A 117 -12.74 18.09 17.77
C LEU A 117 -13.43 19.40 17.37
N ARG A 118 -14.28 19.39 16.34
CA ARG A 118 -15.29 20.45 16.24
C ARG A 118 -16.33 20.11 17.30
N PRO A 119 -16.60 21.01 18.26
CA PRO A 119 -17.68 20.79 19.21
C PRO A 119 -18.98 20.65 18.41
N VAL A 120 -19.71 19.57 18.66
CA VAL A 120 -21.14 19.49 18.32
C VAL A 120 -21.80 20.67 19.05
N PRO A 121 -22.59 21.52 18.38
CA PRO A 121 -23.38 22.50 19.12
C PRO A 121 -24.41 21.72 19.95
N GLU A 122 -24.12 21.54 21.23
CA GLU A 122 -25.14 21.28 22.24
C GLU A 122 -26.19 22.40 22.12
N ARG A 123 -27.47 21.99 22.19
CA ARG A 123 -28.69 22.82 22.16
C ARG A 123 -29.34 23.00 20.79
N ALA A 124 -29.82 21.89 20.23
CA ALA A 124 -31.23 21.84 19.84
C ALA A 124 -32.04 21.25 21.00
N ILE A 125 -32.12 22.00 22.12
CA ILE A 125 -33.15 21.71 23.13
C ILE A 125 -34.45 22.21 22.52
N PHE A 126 -35.35 21.27 22.27
CA PHE A 126 -36.75 21.50 21.94
C PHE A 126 -37.33 22.60 22.85
N LYS A 127 -37.70 23.74 22.26
CA LYS A 127 -38.81 24.56 22.75
C LYS A 127 -39.91 24.42 21.72
N LEU A 128 -40.98 23.71 22.08
CA LEU A 128 -42.34 23.86 21.55
C LEU A 128 -43.27 22.92 22.32
N ALA A 129 -43.80 23.43 23.43
CA ALA A 129 -45.18 23.33 23.90
C ALA A 129 -45.24 24.07 25.25
#